data_AF-A0A1F5B7M7-F1
#
_entry.id   AF-A0A1F5B7M7-F1
#
_cell.length_a   1.000
_cell.length_b   1.000
_cell.length_c   1.000
_cell.angle_alpha   90.00
_cell.angle_beta   90.00
_cell.angle_gamma   90.00
#
_symmetry.space_group_name_H-M   'P 1'
#
loop_
_entity.id
_entity.type
_entity.pdbx_description
1 polymer ?
#
loop_
_entity_poly.entity_id
_entity_poly.type
_entity_poly.pdbx_seq_one_letter_code
_entity_poly.pdbx_strand_id
1 'polypeptide(L)'
;MKKTIVVLFFFLLTGLGLRAAAGGGAKIKLDPESKKFYQTARLIMSREETKIFNLLPDIESRKEFIADFWAKRDPNPDTEANEFKTEFESRVEYATKRYKGEGRPGWNTDRGRIHIYMGPPDKFEEFVTHGDSTIRGPILWWIYYDYQLGIEFVDERGTGEYKIREYDGNFFDAIDILKLGAYVANKDVFLKKIVNFDLTYDRAAGELVVALPSKLINFKENDEGKFQIDLRFKFYLYEGA
;
A
#
# COMPACT_ATOMS: atom_id res chain seq x y z
N MET A 1 -16.36 33.80 -29.66
CA MET A 1 -16.50 32.59 -30.50
C MET A 1 -15.74 31.45 -29.86
N LYS A 2 -16.43 30.46 -29.29
CA LYS A 2 -15.86 29.15 -28.91
C LYS A 2 -16.70 28.10 -29.61
N LYS A 3 -16.08 27.34 -30.51
CA LYS A 3 -16.74 26.27 -31.26
C LYS A 3 -16.77 25.02 -30.38
N THR A 4 -17.96 24.54 -30.08
CA THR A 4 -18.18 23.25 -29.43
C THR A 4 -18.12 22.18 -30.52
N ILE A 5 -17.15 21.27 -30.44
CA ILE A 5 -17.10 20.07 -31.28
C ILE A 5 -17.87 19.00 -30.52
N VAL A 6 -18.98 18.53 -31.09
CA VAL A 6 -19.73 17.37 -30.62
C VAL A 6 -19.22 16.18 -31.43
N VAL A 7 -18.63 15.19 -30.75
CA VAL A 7 -18.28 13.90 -31.35
C VAL A 7 -19.27 12.87 -30.79
N LEU A 8 -20.18 12.38 -31.63
CA LEU A 8 -21.02 11.22 -31.33
C LEU A 8 -20.22 9.95 -31.66
N PHE A 9 -20.14 9.01 -30.72
CA PHE A 9 -19.76 7.64 -31.01
C PHE A 9 -20.94 6.70 -30.78
N PHE A 10 -21.30 5.97 -31.83
CA PHE A 10 -22.24 4.85 -31.79
C PHE A 10 -21.51 3.63 -31.20
N PHE A 11 -22.06 3.01 -30.17
CA PHE A 11 -21.61 1.71 -29.68
C PHE A 11 -22.66 0.63 -29.95
N LEU A 12 -22.21 -0.40 -30.66
CA LEU A 12 -22.97 -1.61 -30.98
C LEU A 12 -22.90 -2.54 -29.76
N LEU A 13 -24.04 -2.76 -29.09
CA LEU A 13 -24.16 -3.74 -28.02
C LEU A 13 -24.13 -5.16 -28.60
N THR A 14 -23.12 -5.95 -28.22
CA THR A 14 -23.24 -7.42 -28.22
C THR A 14 -23.19 -7.89 -26.78
N GLY A 15 -24.37 -8.17 -26.22
CA GLY A 15 -24.52 -8.65 -24.87
C GLY A 15 -24.03 -10.08 -24.69
N LEU A 16 -23.33 -10.34 -23.58
CA LEU A 16 -23.16 -11.67 -23.02
C LEU A 16 -23.66 -11.63 -21.58
N GLY A 17 -24.75 -12.35 -21.31
CA GLY A 17 -25.42 -12.36 -20.00
C GLY A 17 -24.57 -13.00 -18.92
N LEU A 18 -24.43 -12.32 -17.79
CA LEU A 18 -23.78 -12.85 -16.60
C LEU A 18 -24.78 -13.68 -15.79
N ARG A 19 -24.61 -15.02 -15.80
CA ARG A 19 -25.23 -15.89 -14.79
C ARG A 19 -24.35 -15.87 -13.54
N ALA A 20 -24.93 -15.43 -12.42
CA ALA A 20 -24.34 -15.59 -11.10
C ALA A 20 -24.31 -17.09 -10.74
N ALA A 21 -23.11 -17.66 -10.62
CA ALA A 21 -22.90 -18.96 -9.98
C ALA A 21 -22.17 -18.73 -8.66
N ALA A 22 -22.91 -18.88 -7.56
CA ALA A 22 -22.31 -19.13 -6.26
C ALA A 22 -21.69 -20.54 -6.27
N GLY A 23 -20.39 -20.61 -6.02
CA GLY A 23 -19.66 -21.86 -5.90
C GLY A 23 -18.19 -21.54 -5.62
N GLY A 24 -17.60 -22.18 -4.61
CA GLY A 24 -16.18 -22.03 -4.29
C GLY A 24 -15.33 -22.26 -5.53
N GLY A 25 -14.90 -21.17 -6.16
CA GLY A 25 -14.18 -21.20 -7.42
C GLY A 25 -12.89 -21.98 -7.26
N ALA A 26 -12.61 -22.86 -8.21
CA ALA A 26 -11.30 -23.50 -8.30
C ALA A 26 -10.21 -22.42 -8.20
N LYS A 27 -9.25 -22.59 -7.28
CA LYS A 27 -8.14 -21.64 -7.14
C LYS A 27 -7.48 -21.47 -8.50
N ILE A 28 -7.57 -20.26 -9.06
CA ILE A 28 -7.01 -19.95 -10.37
C ILE A 28 -5.49 -20.20 -10.29
N LYS A 29 -4.99 -21.09 -11.14
CA LYS A 29 -3.58 -21.44 -11.18
C LYS A 29 -2.82 -20.31 -11.88
N LEU A 30 -2.01 -19.56 -11.11
CA LEU A 30 -1.15 -18.52 -11.65
C LEU A 30 -0.06 -19.13 -12.55
N ASP A 31 0.18 -18.50 -13.69
CA ASP A 31 1.36 -18.76 -14.53
C ASP A 31 2.65 -18.35 -13.78
N PRO A 32 3.84 -18.79 -14.25
CA PRO A 32 5.10 -18.53 -13.55
C PRO A 32 5.42 -17.05 -13.34
N GLU A 33 5.09 -16.18 -14.31
CA GLU A 33 5.36 -14.75 -14.25
C GLU A 33 4.45 -14.07 -13.22
N SER A 34 3.14 -14.31 -13.32
CA SER A 34 2.14 -13.83 -12.35
C SER A 34 2.44 -14.31 -10.94
N LYS A 35 2.88 -15.57 -10.78
CA LYS A 35 3.27 -16.12 -9.48
C LYS A 35 4.50 -15.41 -8.93
N LYS A 36 5.52 -15.15 -9.75
CA LYS A 36 6.75 -14.45 -9.33
C LYS A 36 6.43 -13.02 -8.92
N PHE A 37 5.65 -12.30 -9.72
CA PHE A 37 5.18 -10.94 -9.39
C PHE A 37 4.42 -10.91 -8.06
N TYR A 38 3.38 -11.74 -7.92
CA TYR A 38 2.51 -11.72 -6.75
C TYR A 38 3.20 -12.13 -5.44
N GLN A 39 4.30 -12.90 -5.51
CA GLN A 39 5.03 -13.32 -4.32
C GLN A 39 5.48 -12.13 -3.46
N THR A 40 6.00 -11.09 -4.09
CA THR A 40 6.56 -9.92 -3.39
C THR A 40 5.67 -8.69 -3.57
N ALA A 41 5.10 -8.45 -4.75
CA ALA A 41 4.27 -7.28 -5.02
C ALA A 41 3.04 -7.19 -4.10
N ARG A 42 2.51 -8.32 -3.61
CA ARG A 42 1.43 -8.31 -2.62
C ARG A 42 1.73 -7.53 -1.33
N LEU A 43 3.01 -7.30 -1.01
CA LEU A 43 3.41 -6.50 0.15
C LEU A 43 2.98 -5.04 0.01
N ILE A 44 2.88 -4.55 -1.23
CA ILE A 44 2.54 -3.17 -1.58
C ILE A 44 1.21 -3.05 -2.35
N MET A 45 0.47 -4.16 -2.49
CA MET A 45 -0.89 -4.15 -3.02
C MET A 45 -1.89 -3.64 -1.97
N SER A 46 -2.89 -2.90 -2.44
CA SER A 46 -4.11 -2.68 -1.66
C SER A 46 -4.91 -3.97 -1.51
N ARG A 47 -5.92 -3.93 -0.63
CA ARG A 47 -6.85 -5.06 -0.45
C ARG A 47 -7.63 -5.33 -1.74
N GLU A 48 -8.01 -4.26 -2.44
CA GLU A 48 -8.77 -4.28 -3.69
C GLU A 48 -7.91 -4.83 -4.82
N GLU A 49 -6.67 -4.34 -4.97
CA GLU A 49 -5.70 -4.86 -5.95
C GLU A 49 -5.45 -6.36 -5.76
N THR A 50 -5.30 -6.80 -4.50
CA THR A 50 -5.14 -8.21 -4.17
C THR A 50 -6.37 -9.04 -4.59
N LYS A 51 -7.58 -8.54 -4.33
CA LYS A 51 -8.82 -9.22 -4.73
C LYS A 51 -8.93 -9.29 -6.26
N ILE A 52 -8.72 -8.18 -6.95
CA ILE A 52 -8.77 -8.09 -8.41
C ILE A 52 -7.80 -9.09 -9.02
N PHE A 53 -6.52 -9.04 -8.65
CA PHE A 53 -5.49 -9.92 -9.21
C PHE A 53 -5.82 -11.41 -9.04
N ASN A 54 -6.36 -11.81 -7.89
CA ASN A 54 -6.73 -13.19 -7.62
C ASN A 54 -7.97 -13.68 -8.40
N LEU A 55 -8.77 -12.76 -8.95
CA LEU A 55 -9.96 -13.06 -9.75
C LEU A 55 -9.70 -13.03 -11.26
N LEU A 56 -8.55 -12.51 -11.71
CA LEU A 56 -8.22 -12.44 -13.14
C LEU A 56 -8.09 -13.85 -13.73
N PRO A 57 -8.85 -14.19 -14.79
CA PRO A 57 -8.97 -15.58 -15.27
C PRO A 57 -7.78 -16.00 -16.14
N ASP A 58 -7.27 -15.10 -16.97
CA ASP A 58 -6.27 -15.40 -18.00
C ASP A 58 -4.95 -14.64 -17.79
N ILE A 59 -3.96 -14.98 -18.62
CA ILE A 59 -2.59 -14.44 -18.54
C ILE A 59 -2.52 -13.00 -19.04
N GLU A 60 -3.27 -12.66 -20.10
CA GLU A 60 -3.20 -11.32 -20.70
C GLU A 60 -3.80 -10.28 -19.75
N SER A 61 -4.96 -10.58 -19.14
CA SER A 61 -5.54 -9.74 -18.08
C SER A 61 -4.57 -9.50 -16.91
N ARG A 62 -3.77 -10.51 -16.54
CA ARG A 62 -2.75 -10.36 -15.47
C ARG A 62 -1.57 -9.51 -15.91
N LYS A 63 -1.11 -9.62 -17.15
CA LYS A 63 -0.06 -8.76 -17.69
C LYS A 63 -0.49 -7.30 -17.71
N GLU A 64 -1.72 -7.02 -18.15
CA GLU A 64 -2.32 -5.68 -18.11
C GLU A 64 -2.37 -5.16 -16.67
N PHE A 65 -2.85 -5.97 -15.72
CA PHE A 65 -2.85 -5.60 -14.31
C PHE A 65 -1.43 -5.28 -13.80
N ILE A 66 -0.43 -6.09 -14.14
CA ILE A 66 0.97 -5.88 -13.70
C ILE A 66 1.52 -4.58 -14.27
N ALA A 67 1.25 -4.28 -15.54
CA ALA A 67 1.65 -3.03 -16.17
C ALA A 67 1.01 -1.83 -15.48
N ASP A 68 -0.31 -1.86 -15.27
CA ASP A 68 -1.06 -0.82 -14.56
C ASP A 68 -0.60 -0.65 -13.11
N PHE A 69 -0.30 -1.75 -12.43
CA PHE A 69 0.15 -1.76 -11.04
C PHE A 69 1.43 -0.95 -10.85
N TRP A 70 2.39 -1.11 -11.77
CA TRP A 70 3.64 -0.36 -11.75
C TRP A 70 3.47 1.06 -12.26
N ALA A 71 2.72 1.27 -13.36
CA ALA A 71 2.47 2.60 -13.91
C ALA A 71 1.83 3.55 -12.88
N LYS A 72 0.91 3.05 -12.03
CA LYS A 72 0.29 3.84 -10.94
C LYS A 72 1.27 4.26 -9.85
N ARG A 73 2.40 3.57 -9.73
CA ARG A 73 3.43 3.80 -8.71
C ARG A 73 4.69 4.42 -9.29
N ASP A 74 4.65 4.86 -10.55
CA ASP A 74 5.75 5.54 -11.21
C ASP A 74 5.85 6.99 -10.71
N PRO A 75 6.91 7.38 -10.00
CA PRO A 75 7.07 8.76 -9.57
C PRO A 75 7.35 9.72 -10.73
N ASN A 76 7.94 9.22 -11.83
CA ASN A 76 8.37 10.03 -12.95
C ASN A 76 8.10 9.32 -14.29
N PRO A 77 6.85 9.35 -14.80
CA PRO A 77 6.49 8.67 -16.04
C PRO A 77 7.15 9.25 -17.30
N ASP A 78 7.90 10.37 -17.18
CA ASP A 78 8.68 10.94 -18.28
C ASP A 78 10.01 10.19 -18.51
N THR A 79 10.42 9.31 -17.58
CA THR A 79 11.58 8.42 -17.76
C THR A 79 11.15 7.07 -18.30
N GLU A 80 12.06 6.37 -18.98
CA GLU A 80 11.80 5.02 -19.48
C GLU A 80 11.71 3.97 -18.36
N ALA A 81 12.33 4.26 -17.20
CA ALA A 81 12.46 3.33 -16.10
C ALA A 81 11.66 3.80 -14.88
N ASN A 82 10.75 2.94 -14.42
CA ASN A 82 10.00 3.18 -13.19
C ASN A 82 10.91 3.08 -11.96
N GLU A 83 11.27 4.21 -11.36
CA GLU A 83 12.26 4.24 -10.28
C GLU A 83 11.76 3.54 -9.01
N PHE A 84 10.46 3.63 -8.73
CA PHE A 84 9.86 2.94 -7.58
C PHE A 84 9.95 1.42 -7.72
N LYS A 85 9.65 0.89 -8.91
CA LYS A 85 9.78 -0.55 -9.20
C LYS A 85 11.22 -1.01 -9.00
N THR A 86 12.20 -0.28 -9.56
CA THR A 86 13.62 -0.62 -9.42
C THR A 86 14.05 -0.63 -7.95
N GLU A 87 13.68 0.39 -7.19
CA GLU A 87 13.98 0.46 -5.76
C GLU A 87 13.30 -0.66 -4.97
N PHE A 88 12.03 -0.95 -5.25
CA PHE A 88 11.30 -2.04 -4.62
C PHE A 88 11.97 -3.40 -4.88
N GLU A 89 12.32 -3.69 -6.14
CA GLU A 89 13.01 -4.93 -6.52
C GLU A 89 14.39 -5.03 -5.84
N SER A 90 15.15 -3.94 -5.79
CA SER A 90 16.42 -3.84 -5.07
C SER A 90 16.27 -4.16 -3.57
N ARG A 91 15.27 -3.57 -2.90
CA ARG A 91 15.01 -3.84 -1.47
C ARG A 91 14.54 -5.26 -1.20
N VAL A 92 13.74 -5.83 -2.10
CA VAL A 92 13.34 -7.25 -2.03
C VAL A 92 14.57 -8.14 -2.11
N GLU A 93 15.49 -7.89 -3.03
CA GLU A 93 16.73 -8.66 -3.14
C GLU A 93 17.62 -8.52 -1.91
N TYR A 94 17.79 -7.29 -1.42
CA TYR A 94 18.53 -7.02 -0.20
C TYR A 94 17.92 -7.78 0.98
N ALA A 95 16.62 -7.64 1.21
CA ALA A 95 15.92 -8.30 2.31
C ALA A 95 16.01 -9.83 2.21
N THR A 96 15.90 -10.38 0.99
CA THR A 96 16.05 -11.82 0.74
C THR A 96 17.42 -12.34 1.18
N LYS A 97 18.48 -11.59 0.91
CA LYS A 97 19.87 -11.96 1.26
C LYS A 97 20.15 -11.70 2.75
N ARG A 98 19.79 -10.51 3.24
CA ARG A 98 20.18 -10.00 4.57
C ARG A 98 19.48 -10.68 5.73
N TYR A 99 18.20 -11.02 5.56
CA TYR A 99 17.34 -11.62 6.59
C TYR A 99 17.08 -13.11 6.33
N LYS A 100 17.96 -13.75 5.55
CA LYS A 100 17.93 -15.20 5.35
C LYS A 100 18.21 -15.88 6.69
N GLY A 101 17.37 -16.86 7.05
CA GLY A 101 17.55 -17.67 8.26
C GLY A 101 16.61 -17.33 9.40
N GLU A 102 15.82 -16.25 9.31
CA GLU A 102 14.81 -15.90 10.33
C GLU A 102 13.50 -16.71 10.16
N GLY A 103 13.62 -18.02 9.97
CA GLY A 103 12.48 -18.96 9.89
C GLY A 103 11.65 -18.91 8.59
N ARG A 104 11.82 -17.90 7.73
CA ARG A 104 11.08 -17.72 6.47
C ARG A 104 11.94 -17.03 5.39
N PRO A 105 11.51 -16.96 4.12
CA PRO A 105 12.23 -16.20 3.10
C PRO A 105 12.50 -14.77 3.58
N GLY A 106 13.72 -14.27 3.39
CA GLY A 106 14.18 -13.02 4.01
C GLY A 106 13.28 -11.81 3.75
N TRP A 107 12.79 -11.65 2.52
CA TRP A 107 11.81 -10.61 2.15
C TRP A 107 10.46 -10.70 2.89
N ASN A 108 10.13 -11.86 3.46
CA ASN A 108 8.87 -12.14 4.15
C ASN A 108 9.01 -12.17 5.68
N THR A 109 10.22 -11.96 6.20
CA THR A 109 10.49 -11.73 7.63
C THR A 109 9.94 -10.37 8.06
N ASP A 110 9.79 -10.13 9.36
CA ASP A 110 9.25 -8.85 9.80
C ASP A 110 10.25 -7.72 9.50
N ARG A 111 11.54 -7.93 9.82
CA ARG A 111 12.63 -7.00 9.45
C ARG A 111 12.74 -6.80 7.93
N GLY A 112 12.62 -7.87 7.17
CA GLY A 112 12.66 -7.81 5.71
C GLY A 112 11.51 -7.03 5.10
N ARG A 113 10.28 -7.19 5.62
CA ARG A 113 9.13 -6.39 5.16
C ARG A 113 9.31 -4.91 5.49
N ILE A 114 9.73 -4.59 6.71
CA ILE A 114 10.00 -3.18 7.09
C ILE A 114 11.09 -2.58 6.21
N HIS A 115 12.17 -3.32 5.94
CA HIS A 115 13.21 -2.85 5.03
C HIS A 115 12.69 -2.63 3.60
N ILE A 116 11.77 -3.46 3.10
CA ILE A 116 11.14 -3.25 1.80
C ILE A 116 10.31 -1.97 1.78
N TYR A 117 9.53 -1.71 2.83
CA TYR A 117 8.70 -0.51 2.91
C TYR A 117 9.52 0.76 3.08
N MET A 118 10.46 0.77 4.01
CA MET A 118 11.08 2.00 4.52
C MET A 118 12.56 2.13 4.17
N GLY A 119 13.19 1.06 3.69
CA GLY A 119 14.64 1.03 3.52
C GLY A 119 15.38 0.89 4.87
N PRO A 120 16.67 1.25 4.92
CA PRO A 120 17.44 1.22 6.16
C PRO A 120 16.92 2.26 7.17
N PRO A 121 16.98 1.96 8.49
CA PRO A 121 16.61 2.93 9.51
C PRO A 121 17.65 4.06 9.62
N ASP A 122 17.21 5.23 10.07
CA ASP A 122 18.09 6.37 10.37
C ASP A 122 18.97 6.09 11.60
N LYS A 123 18.40 5.37 12.58
CA LYS A 123 19.12 4.91 13.76
C LYS A 123 18.78 3.47 14.07
N PHE A 124 19.82 2.70 14.40
CA PHE A 124 19.76 1.31 14.81
C PHE A 124 20.32 1.19 16.23
N GLU A 125 19.57 0.57 17.12
CA GLU A 125 20.03 0.21 18.46
C GLU A 125 19.84 -1.28 18.69
N GLU A 126 20.78 -1.89 19.41
CA GLU A 126 20.77 -3.30 19.76
C GLU A 126 21.10 -3.47 21.24
N PHE A 127 20.22 -4.16 21.95
CA PHE A 127 20.35 -4.48 23.36
C PHE A 127 20.49 -5.99 23.50
N VAL A 128 21.73 -6.46 23.60
CA VAL A 128 22.06 -7.88 23.83
C VAL A 128 21.78 -8.27 25.28
N THR A 129 22.02 -7.35 26.22
CA THR A 129 21.72 -7.54 27.64
C THR A 129 20.51 -6.67 28.01
N HIS A 130 19.43 -7.31 28.43
CA HIS A 130 18.20 -6.65 28.87
C HIS A 130 17.59 -7.39 30.06
N GLY A 131 16.72 -6.71 30.82
CA GLY A 131 16.06 -7.28 32.01
C GLY A 131 14.79 -8.08 31.72
N ASP A 132 14.35 -8.12 30.46
CA ASP A 132 13.12 -8.82 30.07
C ASP A 132 13.32 -10.34 30.05
N SER A 133 12.72 -11.04 31.01
CA SER A 133 12.81 -12.50 31.15
C SER A 133 12.03 -13.28 30.09
N THR A 134 11.16 -12.62 29.32
CA THR A 134 10.35 -13.26 28.28
C THR A 134 11.07 -13.36 26.94
N ILE A 135 12.16 -12.60 26.76
CA ILE A 135 12.96 -12.57 25.55
C ILE A 135 14.30 -13.23 25.82
N ARG A 136 14.75 -14.07 24.87
CA ARG A 136 16.02 -14.81 25.00
C ARG A 136 17.14 -14.29 24.11
N GLY A 137 16.81 -13.68 22.98
CA GLY A 137 17.77 -13.08 22.05
C GLY A 137 17.81 -11.54 22.17
N PRO A 138 18.57 -10.86 21.30
CA PRO A 138 18.67 -9.40 21.33
C PRO A 138 17.34 -8.68 21.08
N ILE A 139 17.21 -7.49 21.66
CA ILE A 139 16.17 -6.51 21.32
C ILE A 139 16.77 -5.47 20.39
N LEU A 140 16.11 -5.20 19.27
CA LEU A 140 16.55 -4.25 18.26
C LEU A 140 15.54 -3.11 18.12
N TRP A 141 16.02 -1.88 18.03
CA TRP A 141 15.20 -0.72 17.69
C TRP A 141 15.64 -0.12 16.37
N TRP A 142 14.68 0.03 15.45
CA TRP A 142 14.85 0.72 14.18
C TRP A 142 14.04 2.02 14.22
N ILE A 143 14.71 3.14 14.06
CA ILE A 143 14.12 4.46 14.17
C ILE A 143 14.20 5.16 12.82
N TYR A 144 13.06 5.70 12.38
CA TYR A 144 12.89 6.46 11.15
C TYR A 144 12.36 7.86 11.49
N TYR A 145 13.22 8.88 11.42
CA TYR A 145 12.90 10.24 11.84
C TYR A 145 11.91 10.91 10.91
N ASP A 146 12.02 10.69 9.60
CA ASP A 146 11.10 11.28 8.62
C ASP A 146 9.68 10.73 8.74
N TYR A 147 9.53 9.54 9.33
CA TYR A 147 8.23 8.90 9.61
C TYR A 147 7.80 9.05 11.07
N GLN A 148 8.62 9.68 11.92
CA GLN A 148 8.45 9.76 13.38
C GLN A 148 8.10 8.39 13.99
N LEU A 149 8.83 7.36 13.57
CA LEU A 149 8.49 5.96 13.81
C LEU A 149 9.64 5.24 14.48
N GLY A 150 9.33 4.52 15.56
CA GLY A 150 10.22 3.54 16.18
C GLY A 150 9.61 2.16 16.03
N ILE A 151 10.41 1.16 15.67
CA ILE A 151 9.95 -0.24 15.56
C ILE A 151 10.90 -1.11 16.36
N GLU A 152 10.34 -1.86 17.29
CA GLU A 152 11.06 -2.82 18.10
C GLU A 152 10.94 -4.23 17.52
N PHE A 153 12.09 -4.86 17.30
CA PHE A 153 12.17 -6.26 16.93
C PHE A 153 12.83 -7.08 18.02
N VAL A 154 12.27 -8.24 18.30
CA VAL A 154 12.76 -9.14 19.35
C VAL A 154 12.92 -10.55 18.83
N ASP A 155 13.96 -11.23 19.29
CA ASP A 155 14.11 -12.67 19.14
C ASP A 155 13.67 -13.35 20.45
N GLU A 156 12.36 -13.57 20.60
CA GLU A 156 11.77 -14.09 21.83
C GLU A 156 12.39 -15.44 22.25
N ARG A 157 12.77 -16.26 21.27
CA ARG A 157 13.22 -17.65 21.50
C ARG A 157 14.73 -17.82 21.49
N GLY A 158 15.50 -16.83 21.06
CA GLY A 158 16.95 -16.92 20.87
C GLY A 158 17.32 -17.74 19.62
N THR A 159 16.43 -17.81 18.63
CA THR A 159 16.61 -18.61 17.40
C THR A 159 17.10 -17.77 16.22
N GLY A 160 17.28 -16.47 16.41
CA GLY A 160 17.52 -15.49 15.36
C GLY A 160 16.27 -15.13 14.55
N GLU A 161 15.07 -15.56 14.96
CA GLU A 161 13.82 -15.16 14.30
C GLU A 161 13.27 -13.90 14.98
N TYR A 162 13.43 -12.76 14.31
CA TYR A 162 12.96 -11.49 14.83
C TYR A 162 11.49 -11.25 14.48
N LYS A 163 10.72 -10.82 15.48
CA LYS A 163 9.33 -10.39 15.36
C LYS A 163 9.18 -8.94 15.78
N ILE A 164 8.26 -8.22 15.15
CA ILE A 164 7.83 -6.92 15.68
C ILE A 164 7.13 -7.17 17.01
N ARG A 165 7.63 -6.58 18.08
CA ARG A 165 6.98 -6.61 19.40
C ARG A 165 6.14 -5.36 19.62
N GLU A 166 6.78 -4.21 19.46
CA GLU A 166 6.19 -2.89 19.69
C GLU A 166 6.60 -1.90 18.59
N TYR A 167 5.86 -0.80 18.49
CA TYR A 167 6.19 0.33 17.63
C TYR A 167 5.60 1.62 18.21
N ASP A 168 6.28 2.72 17.95
CA ASP A 168 5.87 4.07 18.31
C ASP A 168 5.48 4.87 17.06
N GLY A 169 4.47 5.73 17.16
CA GLY A 169 4.01 6.59 16.05
C GLY A 169 2.97 5.93 15.14
N ASN A 170 2.73 6.54 13.97
CA ASN A 170 1.65 6.14 13.05
C ASN A 170 2.11 5.04 12.06
N PHE A 171 2.52 3.89 12.59
CA PHE A 171 3.13 2.78 11.83
C PHE A 171 2.33 2.36 10.59
N PHE A 172 1.03 2.10 10.73
CA PHE A 172 0.22 1.60 9.62
C PHE A 172 0.01 2.64 8.52
N ASP A 173 -0.24 3.89 8.91
CA ASP A 173 -0.40 4.99 7.95
C ASP A 173 0.89 5.22 7.17
N ALA A 174 2.04 5.18 7.85
CA ALA A 174 3.34 5.31 7.22
C ALA A 174 3.58 4.21 6.18
N ILE A 175 3.28 2.96 6.53
CA ILE A 175 3.38 1.84 5.60
C ILE A 175 2.42 2.01 4.41
N ASP A 176 1.16 2.35 4.66
CA ASP A 176 0.16 2.45 3.59
C ASP A 176 0.49 3.54 2.57
N ILE A 177 1.07 4.66 3.00
CA ILE A 177 1.59 5.70 2.09
C ILE A 177 2.74 5.14 1.23
N LEU A 178 3.70 4.45 1.85
CA LEU A 178 4.89 3.93 1.16
C LEU A 178 4.55 2.83 0.15
N LYS A 179 3.50 2.04 0.40
CA LYS A 179 2.99 1.04 -0.56
C LYS A 179 2.51 1.65 -1.88
N LEU A 180 2.10 2.91 -1.87
CA LEU A 180 1.54 3.61 -3.04
C LEU A 180 2.61 4.24 -3.94
N GLY A 181 3.90 4.06 -3.63
CA GLY A 181 4.98 4.68 -4.41
C GLY A 181 5.12 6.18 -4.19
N ALA A 182 4.41 6.73 -3.21
CA ALA A 182 4.61 8.10 -2.77
C ALA A 182 5.99 8.22 -2.12
N TYR A 183 6.99 8.67 -2.89
CA TYR A 183 8.17 9.28 -2.32
C TYR A 183 7.68 10.49 -1.52
N VAL A 184 7.72 10.42 -0.20
CA VAL A 184 7.28 11.53 0.63
C VAL A 184 8.37 12.60 0.64
N ALA A 185 8.51 13.31 -0.50
CA ALA A 185 9.33 14.51 -0.61
C ALA A 185 8.80 15.64 0.28
N ASN A 186 7.55 15.54 0.74
CA ASN A 186 6.91 16.51 1.62
C ASN A 186 6.65 15.90 2.99
N LYS A 187 7.43 16.30 4.00
CA LYS A 187 7.17 16.01 5.44
C LYS A 187 5.72 16.28 5.86
N ASP A 188 5.04 17.16 5.13
CA ASP A 188 3.62 17.47 5.27
C ASP A 188 2.66 16.31 5.02
N VAL A 189 3.02 15.24 4.29
CA VAL A 189 2.11 14.11 4.04
C VAL A 189 1.90 13.28 5.31
N PHE A 190 2.91 13.15 6.17
CA PHE A 190 2.76 12.53 7.49
C PHE A 190 2.12 13.48 8.52
N LEU A 191 2.23 14.80 8.31
CA LEU A 191 1.51 15.81 9.11
C LEU A 191 0.05 15.99 8.68
N LYS A 192 -0.29 15.67 7.42
CA LYS A 192 -1.66 15.61 6.91
C LYS A 192 -2.22 14.24 7.22
N LYS A 193 -2.89 14.16 8.37
CA LYS A 193 -3.74 13.06 8.83
C LYS A 193 -4.53 12.50 7.64
N ILE A 194 -4.11 11.35 7.10
CA ILE A 194 -4.91 10.61 6.14
C ILE A 194 -6.08 10.06 6.93
N VAL A 195 -7.28 10.53 6.59
CA VAL A 195 -8.50 10.11 7.27
C VAL A 195 -9.11 9.00 6.43
N ASN A 196 -9.12 7.77 6.95
CA ASN A 196 -9.95 6.71 6.39
C ASN A 196 -11.41 7.17 6.37
N PHE A 197 -12.07 7.02 5.24
CA PHE A 197 -13.43 7.51 5.02
C PHE A 197 -14.30 6.48 4.31
N ASP A 198 -15.60 6.54 4.58
CA ASP A 198 -16.56 5.73 3.84
C ASP A 198 -17.04 6.51 2.62
N LEU A 199 -17.12 5.82 1.48
CA LEU A 199 -17.69 6.35 0.25
C LEU A 199 -18.88 5.48 -0.15
N THR A 200 -20.05 6.09 -0.24
CA THR A 200 -21.27 5.44 -0.74
C THR A 200 -21.82 6.23 -1.92
N TYR A 201 -22.38 5.52 -2.90
CA TYR A 201 -23.04 6.14 -4.05
C TYR A 201 -24.54 5.90 -3.94
N ASP A 202 -25.30 6.96 -3.74
CA ASP A 202 -26.75 6.92 -3.84
C ASP A 202 -27.14 7.03 -5.30
N ARG A 203 -27.51 5.89 -5.90
CA ARG A 203 -27.92 5.81 -7.31
C ARG A 203 -29.25 6.53 -7.59
N ALA A 204 -30.15 6.63 -6.60
CA ALA A 204 -31.45 7.28 -6.78
C ALA A 204 -31.31 8.80 -6.79
N ALA A 205 -30.41 9.34 -5.96
CA ALA A 205 -30.09 10.77 -5.92
C ALA A 205 -29.01 11.19 -6.92
N GLY A 206 -28.18 10.23 -7.39
CA GLY A 206 -27.01 10.52 -8.21
C GLY A 206 -25.86 11.18 -7.43
N GLU A 207 -25.80 10.93 -6.12
CA GLU A 207 -24.88 11.61 -5.19
C GLU A 207 -23.82 10.66 -4.63
N LEU A 208 -22.61 11.19 -4.42
CA LEU A 208 -21.55 10.53 -3.66
C LEU A 208 -21.55 11.08 -2.24
N VAL A 209 -21.74 10.20 -1.26
CA VAL A 209 -21.68 10.54 0.16
C VAL A 209 -20.34 10.07 0.72
N VAL A 210 -19.52 11.05 1.12
CA VAL A 210 -18.26 10.84 1.82
C VAL A 210 -18.49 11.05 3.33
N ALA A 211 -18.31 10.01 4.13
CA ALA A 211 -18.37 10.12 5.59
C ALA A 211 -16.96 10.16 6.17
N LEU A 212 -16.61 11.27 6.81
CA LEU A 212 -15.32 11.45 7.48
C LEU A 212 -15.48 11.33 9.01
N PRO A 213 -14.65 10.55 9.70
CA PRO A 213 -14.65 10.52 11.17
C PRO A 213 -14.17 11.86 11.74
N SER A 214 -15.09 12.57 12.41
CA SER A 214 -14.86 13.90 12.98
C SER A 214 -13.72 13.95 14.00
N LYS A 215 -13.48 12.87 14.75
CA LYS A 215 -12.38 12.77 15.73
C LYS A 215 -10.99 12.81 15.10
N LEU A 216 -10.90 12.52 13.80
CA LEU A 216 -9.63 12.52 13.07
C LEU A 216 -9.40 13.82 12.30
N ILE A 217 -10.32 14.77 12.37
CA ILE A 217 -10.28 16.03 11.62
C ILE A 217 -9.94 17.20 12.54
N ASN A 218 -8.95 17.99 12.15
CA ASN A 218 -8.65 19.26 12.81
C ASN A 218 -9.34 20.39 12.07
N PHE A 219 -10.12 21.19 12.80
CA PHE A 219 -10.78 22.38 12.28
C PHE A 219 -9.94 23.62 12.58
N LYS A 220 -9.92 24.58 11.64
CA LYS A 220 -9.36 25.91 11.83
C LYS A 220 -10.49 26.90 12.06
N GLU A 221 -10.31 27.83 12.97
CA GLU A 221 -11.25 28.95 13.14
C GLU A 221 -10.93 30.02 12.10
N ASN A 222 -11.95 30.50 11.37
CA ASN A 222 -11.79 31.57 10.38
C ASN A 222 -11.98 32.96 11.01
N ASP A 223 -11.78 34.02 10.23
CA ASP A 223 -11.87 35.42 10.70
C ASP A 223 -13.26 35.83 11.21
N GLU A 224 -14.29 35.00 10.96
CA GLU A 224 -15.65 35.16 11.47
C GLU A 224 -15.96 34.30 12.72
N GLY A 225 -14.96 33.59 13.26
CA GLY A 225 -15.13 32.72 14.44
C GLY A 225 -15.79 31.37 14.14
N LYS A 226 -15.84 30.94 12.87
CA LYS A 226 -16.43 29.64 12.47
C LYS A 226 -15.34 28.60 12.24
N PHE A 227 -15.62 27.37 12.65
CA PHE A 227 -14.78 26.21 12.34
C PHE A 227 -14.89 25.81 10.87
N GLN A 228 -13.75 25.75 10.19
CA GLN A 228 -13.60 25.38 8.78
C GLN A 228 -12.56 24.27 8.63
N ILE A 229 -12.74 23.43 7.62
CA ILE A 229 -11.71 22.55 7.08
C ILE A 229 -11.69 22.66 5.55
N ASP A 230 -10.49 22.67 4.98
CA ASP A 230 -10.29 22.57 3.54
C ASP A 230 -9.99 21.12 3.15
N LEU A 231 -10.93 20.51 2.42
CA LEU A 231 -10.82 19.15 1.93
C LEU A 231 -10.63 19.17 0.41
N ARG A 232 -9.67 18.38 -0.09
CA ARG A 232 -9.48 18.19 -1.53
C ARG A 232 -9.71 16.73 -1.87
N PHE A 233 -10.74 16.45 -2.65
CA PHE A 233 -11.03 15.11 -3.17
C PHE A 233 -10.57 14.98 -4.61
N LYS A 234 -10.08 13.79 -4.97
CA LYS A 234 -9.83 13.39 -6.37
C LYS A 234 -10.46 12.02 -6.58
N PHE A 235 -11.53 11.98 -7.37
CA PHE A 235 -12.23 10.73 -7.69
C PHE A 235 -11.75 10.22 -9.05
N TYR A 236 -11.53 8.91 -9.13
CA TYR A 236 -11.28 8.20 -10.39
C TYR A 236 -12.48 7.30 -10.65
N LEU A 237 -13.25 7.62 -11.69
CA LEU A 237 -14.44 6.87 -12.09
C LEU A 237 -14.05 5.95 -13.25
N TYR A 238 -14.33 4.67 -13.09
CA TYR A 238 -14.10 3.64 -14.10
C TYR A 238 -15.46 3.09 -14.53
N GLU A 239 -15.64 2.84 -15.83
CA GLU A 239 -16.82 2.12 -16.31
C GLU A 239 -16.78 0.69 -15.74
N GLY A 240 -17.83 0.33 -15.01
CA GLY A 240 -17.99 -1.02 -14.47
C GLY A 240 -18.32 -1.99 -15.60
N ALA A 241 -17.50 -3.03 -15.72
CA ALA A 241 -17.73 -4.16 -16.62
C ALA A 241 -19.05 -4.91 -16.30
#